data_AF-N2A6F2-F1
#
_entry.id   AF-N2A6F2-F1
#
_cell.length_a   1.000
_cell.length_b   1.000
_cell.length_c   1.000
_cell.angle_alpha   90.00
_cell.angle_beta   90.00
_cell.angle_gamma   90.00
#
_symmetry.space_group_name_H-M   'P 1'
#
loop_
_entity.id
_entity.type
_entity.pdbx_description
1 polymer ?
#
loop_
_entity_poly.entity_id
_entity_poly.type
_entity_poly.pdbx_seq_one_letter_code
_entity_poly.pdbx_strand_id
1 'polypeptide(L)'
;MLELVKKETDLFNVNAKKKRGANTFNKNKIEKEILTLRNEMESVWCDETRYHGTVFTDKDKNSKGQCGVSSFYLAKLLEEKNYKVLFCEGDAYFPSSQPIIEHCWIKLLMCKNKDLIIDITADQSGYDKKVVCMTKHELKKWGISYCAKKEYKMQEIKAVGLLRRQEYLESKLKKY
;
A
#
# COMPACT_ATOMS: atom_id res chain seq x y z
N MET A 1 -17.64 40.56 48.16
CA MET A 1 -16.95 40.39 46.86
C MET A 1 -16.79 38.91 46.56
N LEU A 2 -17.94 38.27 46.38
CA LEU A 2 -18.14 36.92 45.85
C LEU A 2 -19.03 37.14 44.62
N GLU A 3 -18.90 36.30 43.60
CA GLU A 3 -19.46 36.43 42.25
C GLU A 3 -18.58 37.24 41.28
N LEU A 4 -17.69 36.54 40.57
CA LEU A 4 -17.35 36.84 39.15
C LEU A 4 -16.37 35.85 38.50
N VAL A 5 -15.90 34.80 39.20
CA VAL A 5 -14.93 33.83 38.61
C VAL A 5 -15.53 32.42 38.47
N LYS A 6 -16.73 32.31 37.86
CA LYS A 6 -17.39 31.00 37.61
C LYS A 6 -18.06 30.87 36.23
N LYS A 7 -17.74 31.73 35.25
CA LYS A 7 -18.46 31.71 33.94
C LYS A 7 -17.62 31.47 32.68
N GLU A 8 -16.34 31.10 32.79
CA GLU A 8 -15.49 30.84 31.61
C GLU A 8 -14.99 29.41 31.45
N THR A 9 -15.43 28.46 32.28
CA THR A 9 -14.99 27.05 32.21
C THR A 9 -15.97 26.09 31.52
N ASP A 10 -17.14 26.56 31.08
CA ASP A 10 -18.19 25.68 30.52
C ASP A 10 -18.39 25.76 28.99
N LEU A 11 -17.56 26.53 28.26
CA LEU A 11 -17.68 26.67 26.80
C LEU A 11 -16.70 25.83 25.97
N PHE A 12 -15.76 25.11 26.61
CA PHE A 12 -14.81 24.23 25.91
C PHE A 12 -15.18 22.74 25.93
N ASN A 13 -16.31 22.36 26.56
CA ASN A 13 -16.65 20.96 26.79
C ASN A 13 -17.81 20.42 25.92
N VAL A 14 -18.23 21.15 24.89
CA VAL A 14 -19.34 20.75 24.02
C VAL A 14 -18.87 20.74 22.57
N ASN A 15 -18.02 19.77 22.18
CA ASN A 15 -17.96 19.22 20.81
C ASN A 15 -16.88 18.13 20.57
N ALA A 16 -16.21 17.61 21.61
CA ALA A 16 -15.22 16.55 21.44
C ALA A 16 -15.77 15.10 21.50
N LYS A 17 -17.10 14.89 21.45
CA LYS A 17 -17.71 13.57 21.28
C LYS A 17 -17.91 13.23 19.79
N LYS A 18 -16.85 13.34 18.97
CA LYS A 18 -16.81 12.67 17.67
C LYS A 18 -16.34 11.24 17.93
N LYS A 19 -17.27 10.28 17.80
CA LYS A 19 -17.08 8.83 17.84
C LYS A 19 -15.78 8.42 17.11
N ARG A 20 -14.69 8.26 17.85
CA ARG A 20 -13.55 7.45 17.39
C ARG A 20 -13.95 6.00 17.59
N GLY A 21 -14.62 5.43 16.59
CA GLY A 21 -14.53 3.99 16.41
C GLY A 21 -13.05 3.69 16.16
N ALA A 22 -12.29 3.38 17.21
CA ALA A 22 -10.92 2.95 17.10
C ALA A 22 -10.94 1.61 16.38
N ASN A 23 -10.91 1.65 15.05
CA ASN A 23 -10.79 0.48 14.22
C ASN A 23 -9.45 -0.15 14.60
N THR A 24 -9.49 -1.17 15.44
CA THR A 24 -8.28 -1.79 15.98
C THR A 24 -7.61 -2.48 14.80
N PHE A 25 -6.40 -2.04 14.48
CA PHE A 25 -5.64 -2.59 13.36
C PHE A 25 -5.50 -4.11 13.53
N ASN A 26 -6.08 -4.86 12.60
CA ASN A 26 -5.99 -6.31 12.55
C ASN A 26 -5.20 -6.71 11.31
N LYS A 27 -3.92 -7.04 11.51
CA LYS A 27 -2.99 -7.41 10.45
C LYS A 27 -3.53 -8.56 9.58
N ASN A 28 -4.04 -9.62 10.22
CA ASN A 28 -4.52 -10.81 9.50
C ASN A 28 -5.73 -10.49 8.62
N LYS A 29 -6.64 -9.63 9.09
CA LYS A 29 -7.76 -9.15 8.29
C LYS A 29 -7.29 -8.37 7.06
N ILE A 30 -6.36 -7.44 7.27
CA ILE A 30 -5.79 -6.61 6.19
C ILE A 30 -5.05 -7.48 5.18
N GLU A 31 -4.22 -8.43 5.63
CA GLU A 31 -3.50 -9.36 4.76
C GLU A 31 -4.46 -10.22 3.91
N LYS A 32 -5.57 -10.69 4.49
CA LYS A 32 -6.60 -11.42 3.73
C LYS A 32 -7.27 -10.53 2.68
N GLU A 33 -7.64 -9.29 3.03
CA GLU A 33 -8.23 -8.33 2.08
C GLU A 33 -7.25 -8.01 0.93
N ILE A 34 -5.96 -7.82 1.23
CA ILE A 34 -4.91 -7.58 0.24
C ILE A 34 -4.74 -8.79 -0.68
N LEU A 35 -4.79 -10.01 -0.14
CA LEU A 35 -4.67 -11.22 -0.96
C LEU A 35 -5.88 -11.42 -1.89
N THR A 36 -7.09 -11.13 -1.42
CA THR A 36 -8.29 -11.12 -2.27
C THR A 36 -8.11 -10.11 -3.41
N LEU A 37 -7.77 -8.85 -3.08
CA LEU A 37 -7.53 -7.81 -4.08
C LEU A 37 -6.43 -8.20 -5.07
N ARG A 38 -5.36 -8.84 -4.59
CA ARG A 38 -4.28 -9.34 -5.45
C ARG A 38 -4.78 -10.34 -6.49
N ASN A 39 -5.67 -11.25 -6.12
CA ASN A 39 -6.22 -12.23 -7.06
C ASN A 39 -7.17 -11.56 -8.06
N GLU A 40 -7.97 -10.59 -7.62
CA GLU A 40 -8.83 -9.80 -8.51
C GLU A 40 -8.00 -9.04 -9.54
N MET A 41 -6.96 -8.32 -9.10
CA MET A 41 -6.05 -7.60 -10.00
C MET A 41 -5.35 -8.54 -10.99
N GLU A 42 -4.93 -9.73 -10.56
CA GLU A 42 -4.30 -10.72 -11.46
C GLU A 42 -5.17 -11.10 -12.64
N SER A 43 -6.48 -11.22 -12.40
CA SER A 43 -7.44 -11.64 -13.43
C SER A 43 -7.62 -10.61 -14.54
N VAL A 44 -7.21 -9.36 -14.29
CA VAL A 44 -7.36 -8.24 -15.23
C VAL A 44 -6.04 -7.59 -15.61
N TRP A 45 -4.90 -8.08 -15.10
CA TRP A 45 -3.59 -7.59 -15.50
C TRP A 45 -3.29 -7.92 -16.95
N CYS A 46 -2.77 -6.93 -17.66
CA CYS A 46 -2.41 -7.02 -19.06
C CYS A 46 -1.33 -5.98 -19.42
N ASP A 47 -1.03 -5.85 -20.70
CA ASP A 47 -0.04 -4.90 -21.21
C ASP A 47 -0.44 -3.45 -20.91
N GLU A 48 -1.74 -3.13 -20.93
CA GLU A 48 -2.26 -1.81 -20.60
C GLU A 48 -2.16 -1.44 -19.12
N THR A 49 -1.97 -2.41 -18.21
CA THR A 49 -1.69 -2.13 -16.80
C THR A 49 -0.18 -2.16 -16.49
N ARG A 50 0.60 -2.82 -17.34
CA ARG A 50 2.05 -2.97 -17.18
C ARG A 50 2.79 -1.64 -17.38
N TYR A 51 3.89 -1.45 -16.66
CA TYR A 51 4.80 -0.34 -16.96
C TYR A 51 5.41 -0.49 -18.36
N HIS A 52 5.35 0.56 -19.18
CA HIS A 52 5.73 0.54 -20.59
C HIS A 52 7.21 0.17 -20.84
N GLY A 53 8.10 0.43 -19.89
CA GLY A 53 9.51 0.03 -19.98
C GLY A 53 9.78 -1.44 -19.65
N THR A 54 8.75 -2.21 -19.31
CA THR A 54 8.92 -3.61 -18.90
C THR A 54 9.03 -4.51 -20.13
N VAL A 55 10.17 -5.18 -20.27
CA VAL A 55 10.32 -6.30 -21.21
C VAL A 55 9.68 -7.54 -20.61
N PHE A 56 8.69 -8.11 -21.31
CA PHE A 56 7.91 -9.26 -20.86
C PHE A 56 8.03 -10.42 -21.86
N THR A 57 8.12 -11.63 -21.34
CA THR A 57 8.17 -12.89 -22.09
C THR A 57 7.21 -13.90 -21.47
N ASP A 58 6.83 -14.95 -22.21
CA ASP A 58 5.89 -15.98 -21.72
C ASP A 58 6.41 -16.77 -20.50
N LYS A 59 7.70 -16.67 -20.18
CA LYS A 59 8.31 -17.29 -19.00
C LYS A 59 8.16 -16.42 -17.75
N ASP A 60 7.83 -15.15 -17.91
CA ASP A 60 7.71 -14.21 -16.81
C ASP A 60 6.37 -14.39 -16.06
N LYS A 61 6.37 -14.10 -14.76
CA LYS A 61 5.13 -14.06 -13.98
C LYS A 61 4.25 -12.90 -14.44
N ASN A 62 2.93 -13.11 -14.42
CA ASN A 62 1.95 -12.06 -14.77
C ASN A 62 2.12 -10.76 -13.95
N SER A 63 2.66 -10.84 -12.73
CA SER A 63 2.95 -9.69 -11.88
C SER A 63 4.12 -8.81 -12.36
N LYS A 64 4.94 -9.26 -13.33
CA LYS A 64 6.07 -8.49 -13.85
C LYS A 64 5.62 -7.19 -14.50
N GLY A 65 6.17 -6.08 -13.99
CA GLY A 65 5.84 -4.73 -14.42
C GLY A 65 4.48 -4.20 -13.93
N GLN A 66 3.78 -4.96 -13.07
CA GLN A 66 2.49 -4.56 -12.49
C GLN A 66 2.64 -3.87 -11.13
N CYS A 67 3.86 -3.79 -10.58
CA CYS A 67 4.12 -3.27 -9.23
C CYS A 67 3.60 -1.85 -9.02
N GLY A 68 3.92 -0.92 -9.92
CA GLY A 68 3.53 0.48 -9.76
C GLY A 68 2.01 0.68 -9.72
N VAL A 69 1.29 0.14 -10.72
CA VAL A 69 -0.17 0.30 -10.80
C VAL A 69 -0.88 -0.38 -9.64
N SER A 70 -0.42 -1.58 -9.25
CA SER A 70 -1.05 -2.38 -8.21
C SER A 70 -0.82 -1.78 -6.82
N SER A 71 0.40 -1.33 -6.54
CA SER A 71 0.74 -0.64 -5.28
C SER A 71 0.00 0.69 -5.16
N PHE A 72 -0.12 1.45 -6.26
CA PHE A 72 -0.87 2.71 -6.26
C PHE A 72 -2.37 2.48 -5.99
N TYR A 73 -2.97 1.50 -6.68
CA TYR A 73 -4.39 1.17 -6.48
C TYR A 73 -4.67 0.72 -5.04
N LEU A 74 -3.82 -0.15 -4.48
CA LEU A 74 -3.93 -0.56 -3.09
C LEU A 74 -3.80 0.63 -2.11
N ALA A 75 -2.84 1.52 -2.34
CA ALA A 75 -2.67 2.70 -1.50
C ALA A 75 -3.92 3.57 -1.48
N LYS A 76 -4.52 3.82 -2.65
CA LYS A 76 -5.78 4.58 -2.78
C LYS A 76 -6.92 3.95 -1.97
N LEU A 77 -7.13 2.64 -2.11
CA LEU A 77 -8.17 1.93 -1.35
C LEU A 77 -7.96 1.98 0.17
N LEU A 78 -6.69 1.93 0.61
CA LEU A 78 -6.38 2.04 2.03
C LEU A 78 -6.55 3.47 2.55
N GLU A 79 -6.20 4.50 1.77
CA GLU A 79 -6.49 5.90 2.13
C GLU A 79 -7.99 6.17 2.23
N GLU A 80 -8.81 5.62 1.33
CA GLU A 80 -10.27 5.69 1.41
C GLU A 80 -10.82 5.05 2.70
N LYS A 81 -10.11 4.04 3.23
CA LYS A 81 -10.37 3.42 4.54
C LYS A 81 -9.75 4.19 5.73
N ASN A 82 -9.26 5.42 5.50
CA ASN A 82 -8.58 6.30 6.47
C ASN A 82 -7.26 5.78 7.03
N TYR A 83 -6.58 4.89 6.31
CA TYR A 83 -5.21 4.53 6.65
C TYR A 83 -4.22 5.57 6.13
N LYS A 84 -3.10 5.74 6.87
CA LYS A 84 -1.98 6.56 6.41
C LYS A 84 -1.02 5.69 5.62
N VAL A 85 -0.87 5.96 4.34
CA VAL A 85 -0.04 5.15 3.43
C VAL A 85 0.97 6.03 2.72
N LEU A 86 2.16 5.48 2.49
CA LEU A 86 3.14 6.02 1.56
C LEU A 86 3.32 5.04 0.40
N PHE A 87 3.35 5.56 -0.82
CA PHE A 87 3.80 4.83 -1.99
C PHE A 87 5.32 4.91 -2.07
N CYS A 88 5.98 3.77 -2.20
CA CYS A 88 7.44 3.68 -2.16
C CYS A 88 7.96 3.20 -3.52
N GLU A 89 9.05 3.82 -3.98
CA GLU A 89 9.84 3.36 -5.12
C GLU A 89 11.27 3.07 -4.65
N GLY A 90 11.85 1.95 -5.08
CA GLY A 90 13.22 1.60 -4.71
C GLY A 90 13.57 0.17 -5.06
N ASP A 91 14.42 -0.47 -4.26
CA ASP A 91 14.90 -1.83 -4.56
C ASP A 91 14.42 -2.81 -3.48
N ALA A 92 14.06 -4.03 -3.90
CA ALA A 92 13.63 -5.10 -3.00
C ALA A 92 14.53 -6.33 -3.16
N TYR A 93 14.87 -6.93 -2.01
CA TYR A 93 15.77 -8.06 -1.91
C TYR A 93 15.08 -9.17 -1.14
N PHE A 94 14.97 -10.35 -1.73
CA PHE A 94 14.42 -11.53 -1.08
C PHE A 94 15.48 -12.64 -1.04
N PRO A 95 15.42 -13.55 -0.05
CA PRO A 95 16.30 -14.71 -0.01
C PRO A 95 16.13 -15.58 -1.24
N SER A 96 17.24 -16.06 -1.81
CA SER A 96 17.25 -17.02 -2.90
C SER A 96 16.53 -16.58 -4.19
N SER A 97 16.24 -15.29 -4.35
CA SER A 97 15.70 -14.71 -5.58
C SER A 97 16.63 -13.65 -6.16
N GLN A 98 16.36 -13.23 -7.40
CA GLN A 98 17.00 -12.04 -7.94
C GLN A 98 16.44 -10.77 -7.26
N PRO A 99 17.27 -9.75 -7.00
CA PRO A 99 16.81 -8.44 -6.57
C PRO A 99 15.81 -7.85 -7.58
N ILE A 100 14.84 -7.11 -7.07
CA ILE A 100 13.92 -6.31 -7.89
C ILE A 100 14.38 -4.86 -7.83
N ILE A 101 14.91 -4.38 -8.95
CA ILE A 101 15.37 -2.99 -9.09
C ILE A 101 14.21 -2.14 -9.61
N GLU A 102 14.08 -0.91 -9.10
CA GLU A 102 13.00 0.02 -9.47
C GLU A 102 11.60 -0.57 -9.22
N HIS A 103 11.45 -1.20 -8.07
CA HIS A 103 10.22 -1.78 -7.58
C HIS A 103 9.34 -0.77 -6.85
N CYS A 104 8.03 -0.99 -6.87
CA CYS A 104 7.03 -0.19 -6.19
C CYS A 104 6.26 -1.02 -5.15
N TRP A 105 6.17 -0.52 -3.93
CA TRP A 105 5.39 -1.12 -2.83
C TRP A 105 4.72 0.00 -2.02
N ILE A 106 4.02 -0.36 -0.95
CA ILE A 106 3.46 0.64 -0.02
C ILE A 106 3.96 0.43 1.39
N LYS A 107 4.02 1.52 2.14
CA LYS A 107 4.26 1.53 3.58
C LYS A 107 3.02 2.05 4.28
N LEU A 108 2.40 1.20 5.07
CA LEU A 108 1.28 1.56 5.93
C LEU A 108 1.84 2.07 7.26
N LEU A 109 1.66 3.36 7.52
CA LEU A 109 2.19 4.03 8.70
C LEU A 109 1.37 3.66 9.93
N MET A 110 2.03 3.02 10.90
CA MET A 110 1.40 2.58 12.14
C MET A 110 2.01 3.30 13.35
N CYS A 111 1.28 3.34 14.46
CA CYS A 111 1.83 3.90 15.69
C CYS A 111 3.05 3.10 16.18
N LYS A 112 3.99 3.80 16.82
CA LYS A 112 5.15 3.21 17.53
C LYS A 112 6.13 2.43 16.63
N ASN A 113 6.45 2.94 15.43
CA ASN A 113 7.44 2.35 14.50
C ASN A 113 7.12 0.90 14.08
N LYS A 114 5.83 0.56 14.02
CA LYS A 114 5.37 -0.75 13.57
C LYS A 114 4.93 -0.72 12.10
N ASP A 115 5.49 0.18 11.30
CA ASP A 115 5.10 0.33 9.90
C ASP A 115 5.09 -1.03 9.19
N LEU A 116 4.02 -1.24 8.43
CA LEU A 116 3.81 -2.45 7.68
C LEU A 116 4.22 -2.18 6.23
N ILE A 117 5.19 -2.96 5.75
CA ILE A 117 5.53 -3.00 4.33
C ILE A 117 4.57 -3.97 3.67
N ILE A 118 3.90 -3.48 2.64
CA ILE A 118 3.00 -4.27 1.81
C ILE A 118 3.48 -4.20 0.38
N ASP A 119 3.82 -5.37 -0.17
CA ASP A 119 4.18 -5.56 -1.57
C ASP A 119 3.21 -6.57 -2.16
N ILE A 120 2.32 -6.07 -3.01
CA ILE A 120 1.26 -6.87 -3.61
C ILE A 120 1.75 -7.63 -4.86
N THR A 121 2.98 -7.40 -5.31
CA THR A 121 3.57 -8.05 -6.49
C THR A 121 4.92 -8.68 -6.15
N ALA A 122 5.04 -9.22 -4.93
CA ALA A 122 6.32 -9.70 -4.40
C ALA A 122 6.88 -10.87 -5.23
N ASP A 123 6.01 -11.65 -5.87
CA ASP A 123 6.35 -12.82 -6.68
C ASP A 123 6.96 -12.51 -8.07
N GLN A 124 7.03 -11.24 -8.48
CA GLN A 124 7.39 -10.91 -9.86
C GLN A 124 8.82 -11.30 -10.28
N SER A 125 9.75 -11.44 -9.33
CA SER A 125 11.13 -11.91 -9.59
C SER A 125 11.40 -13.34 -9.13
N GLY A 126 10.34 -14.11 -8.90
CA GLY A 126 10.44 -15.52 -8.50
C GLY A 126 10.47 -15.77 -7.00
N TYR A 127 10.11 -14.78 -6.17
CA TYR A 127 9.81 -15.03 -4.76
C TYR A 127 8.52 -15.85 -4.62
N ASP A 128 8.49 -16.80 -3.68
CA ASP A 128 7.41 -17.80 -3.60
C ASP A 128 6.04 -17.24 -3.21
N LYS A 129 6.00 -16.09 -2.52
CA LYS A 129 4.74 -15.50 -2.05
C LYS A 129 4.30 -14.37 -2.96
N LYS A 130 3.02 -14.41 -3.37
CA LYS A 130 2.37 -13.33 -4.13
C LYS A 130 2.44 -11.97 -3.43
N VAL A 131 2.26 -11.99 -2.11
CA VAL A 131 2.15 -10.80 -1.26
C VAL A 131 3.14 -10.87 -0.11
N VAL A 132 3.79 -9.76 0.19
CA VAL A 132 4.40 -9.50 1.49
C VAL A 132 3.53 -8.51 2.25
N CYS A 133 3.24 -8.83 3.51
CA CYS A 133 2.52 -7.97 4.44
C CYS A 133 3.22 -8.09 5.81
N MET A 134 4.32 -7.37 5.99
CA MET A 134 5.25 -7.60 7.11
C MET A 134 5.75 -6.30 7.73
N THR A 135 5.96 -6.34 9.03
CA THR A 135 6.66 -5.29 9.76
C THR A 135 8.16 -5.36 9.47
N LYS A 136 8.89 -4.28 9.73
CA LYS A 136 10.36 -4.25 9.60
C LYS A 136 11.07 -5.36 10.40
N HIS A 137 10.56 -5.71 11.58
CA HIS A 137 11.12 -6.78 12.40
C HIS A 137 10.93 -8.16 11.74
N GLU A 138 9.73 -8.43 11.21
CA GLU A 138 9.45 -9.67 10.49
C GLU A 138 10.30 -9.77 9.23
N LEU A 139 10.37 -8.70 8.42
CA LEU A 139 11.22 -8.66 7.22
C LEU A 139 12.67 -9.05 7.54
N LYS A 140 13.26 -8.45 8.60
CA LYS A 140 14.62 -8.78 9.05
C LYS A 140 14.75 -10.26 9.40
N LYS A 141 13.77 -10.84 10.11
CA LYS A 141 13.77 -12.27 10.48
C LYS A 141 13.77 -13.18 9.25
N TRP A 142 13.09 -12.76 8.19
CA TRP A 142 13.00 -13.50 6.92
C TRP A 142 14.12 -13.15 5.94
N GLY A 143 15.08 -12.28 6.28
CA GLY A 143 16.14 -11.85 5.37
C GLY A 143 15.64 -11.04 4.16
N ILE A 144 14.45 -10.43 4.27
CA ILE A 144 13.85 -9.59 3.22
C ILE A 144 14.19 -8.12 3.50
N SER A 145 14.56 -7.38 2.47
CA SER A 145 14.84 -5.94 2.59
C SER A 145 14.12 -5.14 1.51
N TYR A 146 13.56 -4.00 1.91
CA TYR A 146 12.99 -3.00 1.02
C TYR A 146 13.73 -1.68 1.26
N CYS A 147 14.41 -1.20 0.23
CA CYS A 147 15.25 0.00 0.26
C CYS A 147 14.57 1.10 -0.54
N ALA A 148 13.71 1.90 0.10
CA ALA A 148 13.03 3.00 -0.55
C ALA A 148 14.05 4.07 -0.99
N LYS A 149 14.06 4.39 -2.28
CA LYS A 149 14.77 5.55 -2.84
C LYS A 149 13.90 6.80 -2.74
N LYS A 150 12.59 6.62 -2.90
CA LYS A 150 11.57 7.67 -2.81
C LYS A 150 10.34 7.16 -2.06
N GLU A 151 9.71 8.06 -1.32
CA GLU A 151 8.45 7.83 -0.64
C GLU A 151 7.53 9.00 -0.92
N TYR A 152 6.30 8.70 -1.31
CA TYR A 152 5.31 9.67 -1.75
C TYR A 152 4.03 9.51 -0.94
N LYS A 153 3.43 10.63 -0.54
CA LYS A 153 2.00 10.65 -0.25
C LYS A 153 1.22 10.56 -1.55
N MET A 154 0.02 10.01 -1.52
CA MET A 154 -0.75 9.77 -2.75
C MET A 154 -1.00 11.06 -3.56
N GLN A 155 -1.25 12.19 -2.89
CA GLN A 155 -1.45 13.48 -3.57
C GLN A 155 -0.20 14.04 -4.26
N GLU A 156 0.99 13.51 -3.97
CA GLU A 156 2.25 13.96 -4.57
C GLU A 156 2.52 13.26 -5.90
N ILE A 157 1.82 12.16 -6.19
CA ILE A 157 2.04 11.34 -7.38
C ILE A 157 1.31 11.95 -8.57
N LYS A 158 2.07 12.48 -9.53
CA LYS A 158 1.56 13.13 -10.75
C LYS A 158 1.96 12.42 -12.04
N ALA A 159 2.48 11.19 -11.94
CA ALA A 159 2.96 10.43 -13.09
C ALA A 159 1.78 10.03 -14.00
N VAL A 160 1.56 10.79 -15.07
CA VAL A 160 0.43 10.61 -16.01
C VAL A 160 0.31 9.15 -16.49
N GLY A 161 1.43 8.52 -16.83
CA GLY A 161 1.45 7.13 -17.26
C GLY A 161 1.01 6.14 -16.18
N LEU A 162 1.27 6.41 -14.91
CA LEU A 162 0.77 5.58 -13.80
C LEU A 162 -0.73 5.78 -13.59
N LEU A 163 -1.20 7.03 -13.58
CA LEU A 163 -2.61 7.37 -13.41
C LEU A 163 -3.48 6.75 -14.51
N ARG A 164 -3.06 6.83 -15.78
CA ARG A 164 -3.79 6.19 -16.90
C ARG A 164 -3.93 4.67 -16.74
N ARG A 165 -2.85 3.99 -16.34
CA ARG A 165 -2.87 2.52 -16.12
C ARG A 165 -3.76 2.15 -14.94
N GLN A 166 -3.77 3.00 -13.92
CA GLN A 166 -4.61 2.87 -12.74
C GLN A 166 -6.10 3.02 -13.08
N GLU A 167 -6.47 4.02 -13.87
CA GLU A 167 -7.83 4.20 -14.39
C GLU A 167 -8.29 2.98 -15.21
N TYR A 168 -7.40 2.45 -16.07
CA TYR A 168 -7.68 1.23 -16.81
C TYR A 168 -7.95 0.05 -15.88
N LEU A 169 -7.05 -0.21 -14.92
CA LEU A 169 -7.21 -1.27 -13.93
C LEU A 169 -8.55 -1.17 -13.18
N GLU A 170 -8.90 0.03 -12.70
CA GLU A 170 -10.18 0.29 -12.06
C GLU A 170 -11.39 -0.04 -12.95
N SER A 171 -11.32 0.34 -14.23
CA SER A 171 -12.41 0.10 -15.17
C SER A 171 -12.66 -1.39 -15.42
N LYS A 172 -11.63 -2.23 -15.25
CA LYS A 172 -11.74 -3.69 -15.39
C LYS A 172 -12.23 -4.36 -14.13
N LEU A 173 -11.79 -3.89 -12.96
CA LEU A 173 -12.25 -4.41 -11.67
C LEU A 173 -13.73 -4.11 -11.41
N LYS A 174 -14.24 -2.93 -11.81
CA LYS A 174 -15.66 -2.54 -11.63
C LYS A 174 -16.66 -3.31 -12.51
N LYS A 175 -16.19 -4.10 -13.48
CA LYS A 175 -17.05 -4.86 -14.42
C LYS A 175 -17.43 -6.25 -13.91
N TYR A 176 -16.93 -6.64 -12.74
CA TYR A 176 -17.22 -7.89 -12.04
C TYR A 176 -17.77 -7.59 -10.65
#